data_AF-A0A6C0E951-F1
#
_entry.id   AF-A0A6C0E951-F1
#
_cell.length_a   1.000
_cell.length_b   1.000
_cell.length_c   1.000
_cell.angle_alpha   90.00
_cell.angle_beta   90.00
_cell.angle_gamma   90.00
#
_symmetry.space_group_name_H-M   'P 1'
#
loop_
_entity.id
_entity.type
_entity.pdbx_description
1 polymer ?
#
loop_
_entity_poly.entity_id
_entity_poly.type
_entity_poly.pdbx_seq_one_letter_code
_entity_poly.pdbx_strand_id
1 'polypeptide(L)'
;MKLIEIKFQDTTRTYQIKNKYDFHKQIKNTLGLIPSQYYITDGFHLLPSDFNFDGPHKQYYHLYIRMKGGLGTRSILGPIINPIKEIGNAVKNIGKFFVLLVKVFVWFGQFIKWLFTDFLNPKFWLVDIFKSIVTILRLLILGTIDAIAGFVRKMVNMVFGPITNAFWGWTPENDKQKGSSSSSSSSCKGQKCYSQPDTRVPIPVLLGTIVLPPMGLFMELGLKGWMNILICAILTLAYYFPGLIYALIILYC
;
A
#
# COMPACT_ATOMS: atom_id res chain seq x y z
N MET A 1 -7.98 -24.59 56.03
CA MET A 1 -8.73 -24.80 54.77
C MET A 1 -9.66 -25.98 55.03
N LYS A 2 -10.97 -25.79 54.95
CA LYS A 2 -11.93 -26.86 55.25
C LYS A 2 -12.34 -27.55 53.96
N LEU A 3 -12.36 -28.88 53.98
CA LEU A 3 -12.95 -29.70 52.93
C LEU A 3 -14.43 -29.82 53.23
N ILE A 4 -15.26 -29.48 52.24
CA ILE A 4 -16.70 -29.59 52.33
C ILE A 4 -17.17 -30.53 51.23
N GLU A 5 -18.00 -31.49 51.60
CA GLU A 5 -18.67 -32.39 50.68
C GLU A 5 -20.03 -31.81 50.31
N ILE A 6 -20.21 -31.58 49.01
CA ILE A 6 -21.50 -31.15 48.46
C ILE A 6 -22.08 -32.31 47.67
N LYS A 7 -23.27 -32.74 48.06
CA LYS A 7 -24.06 -33.67 47.28
C LYS A 7 -24.99 -32.89 46.36
N PHE A 8 -24.85 -33.13 45.06
CA PHE A 8 -25.71 -32.59 44.01
C PHE A 8 -26.27 -33.75 43.20
N GLN A 9 -27.59 -33.95 43.30
CA GLN A 9 -28.26 -35.14 42.76
C GLN A 9 -27.58 -36.42 43.29
N ASP A 10 -27.00 -37.23 42.40
CA ASP A 10 -26.30 -38.47 42.72
C ASP A 10 -24.77 -38.32 42.80
N THR A 11 -24.25 -37.11 42.56
CA THR A 11 -22.81 -36.83 42.59
C THR A 11 -22.40 -36.13 43.88
N THR A 12 -21.43 -36.71 44.58
CA THR A 12 -20.75 -36.05 45.71
C THR A 12 -19.45 -35.46 45.20
N ARG A 13 -19.22 -34.17 45.43
CA ARG A 13 -17.97 -33.48 45.10
C ARG A 13 -17.42 -32.78 46.34
N THR A 14 -16.12 -32.93 46.55
CA THR A 14 -15.38 -32.24 47.61
C THR A 14 -14.86 -30.91 47.09
N TYR A 15 -15.06 -29.84 47.85
CA TYR A 15 -14.57 -28.50 47.52
C TYR A 15 -13.72 -27.97 48.67
N GLN A 16 -12.56 -27.40 48.32
CA GLN A 16 -11.75 -26.66 49.27
C GLN A 16 -12.21 -25.20 49.27
N ILE A 17 -12.87 -24.80 50.35
CA ILE A 17 -13.48 -23.48 50.46
C ILE A 17 -12.77 -22.71 51.57
N LYS A 18 -12.36 -21.47 51.26
CA LYS A 18 -11.84 -20.51 52.23
C LYS A 18 -12.90 -19.49 52.64
N ASN A 19 -13.73 -19.06 51.69
CA ASN A 19 -14.76 -18.05 51.89
C ASN A 19 -16.01 -18.37 51.04
N LYS A 20 -17.18 -17.85 51.43
CA LYS A 20 -18.45 -17.95 50.69
C LYS A 20 -18.33 -17.49 49.23
N TYR A 21 -17.52 -16.46 48.97
CA TYR A 21 -17.27 -15.99 47.61
C TYR A 21 -16.60 -17.06 46.74
N ASP A 22 -15.61 -17.76 47.28
CA ASP A 22 -14.91 -18.83 46.57
C ASP A 22 -15.84 -20.00 46.26
N PHE A 23 -16.75 -20.30 47.19
CA PHE A 23 -17.80 -21.30 46.98
C PHE A 23 -18.69 -20.94 45.78
N HIS A 24 -19.26 -19.73 45.75
CA HIS A 24 -20.10 -19.30 44.64
C HIS A 24 -19.35 -19.28 43.30
N LYS A 25 -18.06 -18.89 43.31
CA LYS A 25 -17.20 -18.90 42.12
C LYS A 25 -16.96 -20.33 41.63
N GLN A 26 -16.68 -21.28 42.52
CA GLN A 26 -16.49 -22.69 42.17
C GLN A 26 -17.77 -23.32 41.62
N ILE A 27 -18.93 -23.06 42.24
CA ILE A 27 -20.23 -23.53 41.74
C ILE A 27 -20.55 -22.94 40.36
N LYS A 28 -20.29 -21.64 40.16
CA LYS A 28 -20.48 -20.99 38.86
C LYS A 28 -19.57 -21.60 37.79
N ASN A 29 -18.30 -21.85 38.10
CA ASN A 29 -17.36 -22.43 37.14
C ASN A 29 -17.65 -23.90 36.84
N THR A 30 -18.15 -24.66 37.82
CA THR A 30 -18.34 -26.12 37.70
C THR A 30 -19.71 -26.48 37.15
N LEU A 31 -20.76 -25.77 37.56
CA LEU A 31 -22.15 -26.08 37.25
C LEU A 31 -22.84 -24.99 36.41
N GLY A 32 -22.21 -23.83 36.19
CA GLY A 32 -22.83 -22.70 35.48
C GLY A 32 -23.96 -22.02 36.24
N LEU A 33 -24.15 -22.34 37.53
CA LEU A 33 -25.26 -21.85 38.34
C LEU A 33 -24.93 -20.50 38.99
N ILE A 34 -25.90 -19.59 38.96
CA ILE A 34 -25.87 -18.28 39.62
C ILE A 34 -26.40 -18.46 41.06
N PRO A 35 -25.91 -17.71 42.07
CA PRO A 35 -26.37 -17.83 43.47
C PRO A 35 -27.89 -17.73 43.69
N SER A 36 -28.63 -17.09 42.77
CA SER A 36 -30.09 -17.00 42.80
C SER A 36 -30.83 -18.26 42.34
N GLN A 37 -30.12 -19.21 41.72
CA GLN A 37 -30.69 -20.43 41.12
C GLN A 37 -30.59 -21.66 42.03
N TYR A 38 -29.99 -21.56 43.20
CA TYR A 38 -29.85 -22.69 44.10
C TYR A 38 -29.97 -22.27 45.56
N TYR A 39 -30.21 -23.25 46.43
CA TYR A 39 -30.14 -23.10 47.87
C TYR A 39 -29.39 -24.30 48.45
N ILE A 40 -28.83 -24.10 49.64
CA ILE A 40 -28.01 -25.09 50.33
C ILE A 40 -28.76 -25.51 51.58
N THR A 41 -28.78 -26.80 51.87
CA THR A 41 -29.30 -27.32 53.13
C THR A 41 -28.25 -28.14 53.87
N ASP A 42 -28.32 -28.08 55.19
CA ASP A 42 -27.55 -28.92 56.10
C ASP A 42 -28.43 -30.09 56.58
N GLY A 43 -28.73 -30.98 55.63
CA GLY A 43 -29.75 -32.02 55.79
C GLY A 43 -31.15 -31.42 55.83
N PHE A 44 -31.63 -31.10 57.02
CA PHE A 44 -33.02 -30.66 57.27
C PHE A 44 -33.20 -29.13 57.33
N HIS A 45 -32.12 -28.37 57.54
CA HIS A 45 -32.21 -26.92 57.70
C HIS A 45 -31.74 -26.19 56.45
N LEU A 46 -32.56 -25.26 55.97
CA LEU A 46 -32.18 -24.28 54.95
C LEU A 46 -31.16 -23.32 55.54
N LEU A 47 -29.98 -23.23 54.90
CA LEU A 47 -28.97 -22.28 55.34
C LEU A 47 -29.37 -20.86 54.90
N PRO A 48 -29.29 -19.87 55.80
CA PRO A 48 -29.52 -18.48 55.43
C PRO A 48 -28.49 -18.03 54.39
N SER A 49 -28.84 -17.01 53.61
CA SER A 49 -27.94 -16.45 52.60
C SER A 49 -26.58 -16.09 53.17
N ASP A 50 -26.52 -15.64 54.43
CA ASP A 50 -25.30 -15.11 55.07
C ASP A 50 -24.59 -16.13 55.96
N PHE A 51 -24.86 -17.41 55.75
CA PHE A 51 -24.18 -18.49 56.46
C PHE A 51 -22.66 -18.48 56.22
N ASN A 52 -21.88 -18.53 57.30
CA ASN A 52 -20.44 -18.69 57.26
C ASN A 52 -20.05 -20.16 57.52
N PHE A 53 -19.14 -20.69 56.71
CA PHE A 53 -18.67 -22.09 56.77
C PHE A 53 -17.66 -22.36 57.92
N ASP A 54 -17.41 -21.37 58.78
CA ASP A 54 -16.45 -21.48 59.88
C ASP A 54 -16.96 -22.23 61.12
N GLY A 55 -18.24 -22.61 61.16
CA GLY A 55 -18.83 -23.33 62.29
C GLY A 55 -18.21 -24.71 62.61
N PRO A 56 -18.30 -25.18 63.88
CA PRO A 56 -17.71 -26.43 64.35
C PRO A 56 -18.46 -27.71 63.94
N HIS A 57 -19.65 -27.60 63.34
CA HIS A 57 -20.48 -28.77 63.09
C HIS A 57 -20.95 -28.86 61.64
N LYS A 58 -20.50 -29.96 61.01
CA LYS A 58 -20.93 -30.61 59.75
C LYS A 58 -20.17 -30.25 58.46
N GLN A 59 -19.76 -31.30 57.77
CA GLN A 59 -18.95 -31.27 56.53
C GLN A 59 -19.79 -31.59 55.27
N TYR A 60 -21.09 -31.83 55.42
CA TYR A 60 -21.95 -32.35 54.34
C TYR A 60 -23.10 -31.40 54.08
N TYR A 61 -23.17 -30.85 52.86
CA TYR A 61 -24.29 -30.00 52.44
C TYR A 61 -24.94 -30.52 51.17
N HIS A 62 -26.26 -30.34 51.09
CA HIS A 62 -27.02 -30.67 49.89
C HIS A 62 -27.31 -29.40 49.10
N LEU A 63 -27.00 -29.43 47.81
CA LEU A 63 -27.28 -28.32 46.89
C LEU A 63 -28.52 -28.66 46.08
N TYR A 64 -29.57 -27.84 46.24
CA TYR A 64 -30.82 -27.98 45.51
C TYR A 64 -31.00 -26.80 44.56
N ILE A 65 -31.45 -27.08 43.34
CA ILE A 65 -31.79 -26.04 42.37
C ILE A 65 -33.11 -25.40 42.81
N ARG A 66 -33.15 -24.08 42.91
CA ARG A 66 -34.40 -23.34 43.04
C ARG A 66 -35.18 -23.53 41.75
N MET A 67 -36.24 -24.32 41.84
CA MET A 67 -37.28 -24.27 40.81
C MET A 67 -37.83 -22.85 40.83
N LYS A 68 -37.63 -22.09 39.75
CA LYS A 68 -38.26 -20.78 39.57
C LYS A 68 -39.76 -21.03 39.46
N GLY A 69 -40.47 -20.97 40.59
CA GLY A 69 -41.92 -21.10 40.70
C GLY A 69 -42.68 -19.89 40.13
N GLY A 70 -42.26 -19.41 38.95
CA GLY A 70 -43.00 -18.42 38.20
C GLY A 70 -44.09 -19.13 37.41
N LEU A 71 -45.33 -19.02 37.91
CA LEU A 71 -46.59 -19.38 37.25
C LEU A 71 -46.82 -18.46 36.02
N GLY A 72 -45.87 -18.43 35.10
CA GLY A 72 -45.94 -17.72 33.83
C GLY A 72 -46.10 -18.76 32.74
N THR A 73 -47.17 -18.65 31.97
CA THR A 73 -47.59 -19.41 30.78
C THR A 73 -46.54 -19.68 29.69
N ARG A 74 -45.26 -19.35 29.91
CA ARG A 74 -44.14 -19.53 28.97
C ARG A 74 -43.41 -20.88 29.09
N SER A 75 -43.60 -21.66 30.15
CA SER A 75 -42.76 -22.86 30.36
C SER A 75 -43.19 -24.11 29.60
N ILE A 76 -44.46 -24.20 29.15
CA ILE A 76 -44.97 -25.38 28.42
C ILE A 76 -44.86 -25.21 26.90
N LEU A 77 -45.03 -23.98 26.39
CA LEU A 77 -44.90 -23.68 24.95
C LEU A 77 -43.49 -23.24 24.53
N GLY A 78 -42.58 -23.00 25.48
CA GLY A 78 -41.19 -22.61 25.22
C GLY A 78 -40.45 -23.46 24.17
N PRO A 79 -40.51 -24.81 24.22
CA PRO A 79 -39.83 -25.63 23.21
C PRO A 79 -40.44 -25.52 21.81
N ILE A 80 -41.70 -25.07 21.67
CA ILE A 80 -42.38 -24.90 20.37
C ILE A 80 -42.19 -23.48 19.83
N ILE A 81 -42.12 -22.47 20.70
CA ILE A 81 -41.99 -21.06 20.28
C ILE A 81 -40.56 -20.72 19.84
N ASN A 82 -39.54 -21.35 20.45
CA ASN A 82 -38.14 -21.13 20.09
C ASN A 82 -37.81 -21.43 18.61
N PRO A 83 -38.18 -22.60 18.04
CA PRO A 83 -37.90 -22.88 16.63
C PRO A 83 -38.65 -21.92 15.69
N ILE A 84 -39.89 -21.54 16.02
CA ILE A 84 -40.66 -20.56 15.22
C ILE A 84 -39.96 -19.20 15.20
N LYS A 85 -39.40 -18.77 16.34
CA LYS A 85 -38.64 -17.51 16.44
C LYS A 85 -37.33 -17.55 15.66
N GLU A 86 -36.66 -18.70 15.64
CA GLU A 86 -35.44 -18.90 14.84
C GLU A 86 -35.74 -18.87 13.34
N ILE A 87 -36.83 -19.51 12.89
CA ILE A 87 -37.31 -19.44 11.51
C ILE A 87 -37.65 -18.00 11.13
N GLY A 88 -38.35 -17.26 12.00
CA GLY A 88 -38.66 -15.85 11.77
C GLY A 88 -37.41 -14.98 11.61
N ASN A 89 -36.37 -15.23 12.41
CA ASN A 89 -35.08 -14.55 12.26
C ASN A 89 -34.35 -14.93 10.96
N ALA A 90 -34.42 -16.19 10.55
CA ALA A 90 -33.85 -16.65 9.27
C ALA A 90 -34.51 -15.95 8.08
N VAL A 91 -35.85 -15.89 8.05
CA VAL A 91 -36.62 -15.19 7.01
C VAL A 91 -36.28 -13.70 6.98
N LYS A 92 -36.16 -13.06 8.15
CA LYS A 92 -35.76 -11.65 8.26
C LYS A 92 -34.35 -11.40 7.71
N ASN A 93 -33.42 -12.31 7.96
CA ASN A 93 -32.05 -12.20 7.46
C ASN A 93 -31.99 -12.40 5.94
N ILE A 94 -32.77 -13.34 5.40
CA ILE A 94 -32.96 -13.53 3.96
C ILE A 94 -33.53 -12.27 3.30
N GLY A 95 -34.55 -11.65 3.90
CA GLY A 95 -35.09 -10.38 3.39
C GLY A 95 -34.03 -9.27 3.34
N LYS A 96 -33.22 -9.13 4.39
CA LYS A 96 -32.10 -8.16 4.41
C LYS A 96 -31.05 -8.44 3.34
N PHE A 97 -30.76 -9.71 3.07
CA PHE A 97 -29.83 -10.11 2.02
C PHE A 97 -30.32 -9.66 0.63
N PHE A 98 -31.61 -9.86 0.32
CA PHE A 98 -32.19 -9.39 -0.94
C PHE A 98 -32.15 -7.86 -1.07
N VAL A 99 -32.42 -7.12 0.01
CA VAL A 99 -32.30 -5.65 0.00
C VAL A 99 -30.86 -5.20 -0.25
N LEU A 100 -29.87 -5.87 0.35
CA LEU A 100 -28.46 -5.60 0.11
C LEU A 100 -28.10 -5.87 -1.36
N LEU A 101 -28.55 -6.98 -1.90
CA LEU A 101 -28.30 -7.38 -3.28
C LEU A 101 -28.83 -6.32 -4.26
N VAL A 102 -30.05 -5.83 -4.08
CA VAL A 102 -30.61 -4.73 -4.89
C VAL A 102 -29.77 -3.44 -4.77
N LYS A 103 -29.31 -3.07 -3.56
CA LYS A 103 -28.44 -1.91 -3.38
C LYS A 103 -27.11 -2.04 -4.12
N VAL A 104 -26.52 -3.24 -4.12
CA VAL A 104 -25.28 -3.52 -4.89
C VAL A 104 -25.52 -3.35 -6.38
N PHE A 105 -26.66 -3.82 -6.91
CA PHE A 105 -27.00 -3.62 -8.32
C PHE A 105 -27.22 -2.14 -8.69
N VAL A 106 -27.91 -1.37 -7.84
CA VAL A 106 -28.09 0.07 -8.07
C VAL A 106 -26.75 0.79 -8.05
N TRP A 107 -25.91 0.48 -7.06
CA TRP A 107 -24.55 1.03 -6.96
C TRP A 107 -23.70 0.67 -8.17
N PHE A 108 -23.75 -0.59 -8.62
CA PHE A 108 -23.02 -1.05 -9.80
C PHE A 108 -23.49 -0.35 -11.08
N GLY A 109 -24.80 -0.10 -11.22
CA GLY A 109 -25.33 0.70 -12.33
C GLY A 109 -24.80 2.14 -12.35
N GLN A 110 -24.68 2.77 -11.18
CA GLN A 110 -24.05 4.09 -11.04
C GLN A 110 -22.56 4.04 -11.39
N PHE A 111 -21.86 3.00 -10.94
CA PHE A 111 -20.45 2.78 -11.28
C PHE A 111 -20.24 2.62 -12.78
N ILE A 112 -21.06 1.82 -13.46
CA ILE A 112 -20.99 1.64 -14.91
C ILE A 112 -21.27 2.96 -15.62
N LYS A 113 -22.29 3.72 -15.19
CA LYS A 113 -22.55 5.04 -15.77
C LYS A 113 -21.32 5.96 -15.64
N TRP A 114 -20.74 6.05 -14.45
CA TRP A 114 -19.51 6.81 -14.19
C TRP A 114 -18.33 6.33 -15.05
N LEU A 115 -18.14 5.01 -15.16
CA LEU A 115 -17.08 4.41 -15.97
C LEU A 115 -17.20 4.81 -17.44
N PHE A 116 -18.42 4.81 -17.99
CA PHE A 116 -18.62 5.18 -19.39
C PHE A 116 -18.62 6.70 -19.65
N THR A 117 -19.09 7.52 -18.71
CA THR A 117 -19.14 8.98 -18.90
C THR A 117 -17.81 9.67 -18.64
N ASP A 118 -17.04 9.16 -17.67
CA ASP A 118 -15.87 9.85 -17.14
C ASP A 118 -14.58 9.11 -17.53
N PHE A 119 -14.53 7.79 -17.33
CA PHE A 119 -13.30 7.02 -17.58
C PHE A 119 -13.11 6.67 -19.05
N LEU A 120 -14.15 6.17 -19.72
CA LEU A 120 -14.11 5.76 -21.12
C LEU A 120 -14.43 6.89 -22.10
N ASN A 121 -14.70 8.12 -21.62
CA ASN A 121 -14.91 9.24 -22.52
C ASN A 121 -13.58 9.66 -23.15
N PRO A 122 -13.34 9.31 -24.42
CA PRO A 122 -12.03 9.43 -25.03
C PRO A 122 -11.58 10.89 -25.11
N LYS A 123 -12.54 11.84 -25.08
CA LYS A 123 -12.25 13.27 -25.18
C LYS A 123 -11.49 13.79 -23.97
N PHE A 124 -11.86 13.40 -22.74
CA PHE A 124 -11.19 13.92 -21.53
C PHE A 124 -9.78 13.36 -21.40
N TRP A 125 -9.63 12.05 -21.56
CA TRP A 125 -8.33 11.39 -21.46
C TRP A 125 -7.33 11.91 -22.51
N LEU A 126 -7.76 12.08 -23.76
CA LEU A 126 -6.90 12.65 -24.79
C LEU A 126 -6.52 14.09 -24.49
N VAL A 127 -7.47 14.94 -24.06
CA VAL A 127 -7.17 16.34 -23.73
C VAL A 127 -6.15 16.46 -22.61
N ASP A 128 -6.24 15.64 -21.57
CA ASP A 128 -5.29 15.68 -20.45
C ASP A 128 -3.90 15.16 -20.84
N ILE A 129 -3.82 14.11 -21.67
CA ILE A 129 -2.54 13.64 -22.22
C ILE A 129 -1.90 14.68 -23.12
N PHE A 130 -2.67 15.26 -24.05
CA PHE A 130 -2.15 16.32 -24.93
C PHE A 130 -1.69 17.54 -24.13
N LYS A 131 -2.43 17.97 -23.11
CA LYS A 131 -2.00 19.07 -22.23
C LYS A 131 -0.72 18.74 -21.48
N SER A 132 -0.58 17.51 -20.97
CA SER A 132 0.66 17.06 -20.31
C SER A 132 1.84 17.09 -21.26
N ILE A 133 1.69 16.52 -22.46
CA ILE A 133 2.71 16.52 -23.52
C ILE A 133 3.10 17.95 -23.91
N VAL A 134 2.13 18.83 -24.15
CA VAL A 134 2.38 20.24 -24.50
C VAL A 134 3.10 20.98 -23.36
N THR A 135 2.78 20.67 -22.10
CA THR A 135 3.44 21.28 -20.93
C THR A 135 4.91 20.84 -20.83
N ILE A 136 5.18 19.54 -21.01
CA ILE A 136 6.54 19.00 -21.02
C ILE A 136 7.34 19.59 -22.18
N LEU A 137 6.74 19.63 -23.37
CA LEU A 137 7.37 20.23 -24.55
C LEU A 137 7.68 21.71 -24.34
N ARG A 138 6.76 22.47 -23.73
CA ARG A 138 6.97 23.88 -23.39
C ARG A 138 8.10 24.06 -22.39
N LEU A 139 8.22 23.19 -21.38
CA LEU A 139 9.34 23.20 -20.43
C LEU A 139 10.68 22.91 -21.11
N LEU A 140 10.70 21.98 -22.07
CA LEU A 140 11.91 21.63 -22.82
C LEU A 140 12.36 22.80 -23.72
N ILE A 141 11.41 23.45 -24.40
CA ILE A 141 11.68 24.64 -25.24
C ILE A 141 12.14 25.82 -24.37
N LEU A 142 11.44 26.14 -23.28
CA LEU A 142 11.83 27.25 -22.40
C LEU A 142 13.19 26.97 -21.73
N GLY A 143 13.40 25.75 -21.24
CA GLY A 143 14.66 25.36 -20.61
C GLY A 143 15.85 25.43 -21.56
N THR A 144 15.67 25.05 -22.83
CA THR A 144 16.72 25.19 -23.85
C THR A 144 16.97 26.65 -24.22
N ILE A 145 15.92 27.47 -24.36
CA ILE A 145 16.06 28.92 -24.62
C ILE A 145 16.80 29.60 -23.46
N ASP A 146 16.45 29.31 -22.20
CA ASP A 146 17.12 29.90 -21.04
C ASP A 146 18.57 29.44 -20.92
N ALA A 147 18.87 28.18 -21.25
CA ALA A 147 20.25 27.67 -21.27
C ALA A 147 21.08 28.39 -22.35
N ILE A 148 20.53 28.55 -23.55
CA ILE A 148 21.20 29.28 -24.65
C ILE A 148 21.35 30.75 -24.29
N ALA A 149 20.31 31.41 -23.77
CA ALA A 149 20.36 32.80 -23.33
C ALA A 149 21.39 33.01 -22.21
N GLY A 150 21.49 32.06 -21.27
CA GLY A 150 22.51 32.06 -20.22
C GLY A 150 23.92 31.93 -20.78
N PHE A 151 24.11 31.04 -21.77
CA PHE A 151 25.39 30.89 -22.46
C PHE A 151 25.76 32.15 -23.26
N VAL A 152 24.83 32.71 -24.01
CA VAL A 152 25.02 33.96 -24.77
C VAL A 152 25.35 35.12 -23.82
N ARG A 153 24.63 35.27 -22.70
CA ARG A 153 24.95 36.29 -21.69
C ARG A 153 26.37 36.11 -21.15
N LYS A 154 26.79 34.88 -20.87
CA LYS A 154 28.16 34.58 -20.42
C LYS A 154 29.21 34.92 -21.48
N MET A 155 28.93 34.60 -22.74
CA MET A 155 29.82 34.91 -23.87
C MET A 155 29.91 36.41 -24.13
N VAL A 156 28.78 37.12 -24.09
CA VAL A 156 28.75 38.58 -24.21
C VAL A 156 29.53 39.19 -23.04
N ASN A 157 29.33 38.76 -21.80
CA ASN A 157 30.10 39.28 -20.67
C ASN A 157 31.60 38.94 -20.74
N MET A 158 32.00 37.81 -21.34
CA MET A 158 33.42 37.43 -21.46
C MET A 158 34.12 38.15 -22.62
N VAL A 159 33.45 38.34 -23.75
CA VAL A 159 34.02 38.95 -24.96
C VAL A 159 33.83 40.45 -24.93
N PHE A 160 32.59 40.90 -24.73
CA PHE A 160 32.29 42.32 -24.65
C PHE A 160 32.63 42.91 -23.30
N GLY A 161 32.68 42.16 -22.19
CA GLY A 161 33.13 42.70 -20.90
C GLY A 161 34.45 43.46 -20.96
N PRO A 162 35.58 42.85 -21.37
CA PRO A 162 36.85 43.55 -21.49
C PRO A 162 36.83 44.66 -22.55
N ILE A 163 36.03 44.51 -23.62
CA ILE A 163 35.94 45.51 -24.70
C ILE A 163 35.12 46.72 -24.26
N THR A 164 33.95 46.55 -23.65
CA THR A 164 33.13 47.62 -23.08
C THR A 164 33.82 48.23 -21.88
N ASN A 165 34.54 47.46 -21.08
CA ASN A 165 35.34 47.99 -19.98
C ASN A 165 36.54 48.81 -20.48
N ALA A 166 37.15 48.44 -21.61
CA ALA A 166 38.21 49.22 -22.25
C ALA A 166 37.68 50.43 -23.04
N PHE A 167 36.49 50.33 -23.64
CA PHE A 167 35.86 51.37 -24.45
C PHE A 167 35.07 52.38 -23.60
N TRP A 168 34.54 51.97 -22.45
CA TRP A 168 33.81 52.80 -21.47
C TRP A 168 34.54 52.98 -20.13
N GLY A 169 35.76 52.47 -19.97
CA GLY A 169 36.63 52.76 -18.83
C GLY A 169 36.17 52.18 -17.48
N TRP A 170 35.46 51.05 -17.46
CA TRP A 170 35.00 50.44 -16.21
C TRP A 170 35.78 49.15 -15.88
N THR A 171 36.82 49.22 -15.05
CA THR A 171 37.55 48.03 -14.57
C THR A 171 37.00 47.56 -13.22
N PRO A 172 36.43 46.33 -13.11
CA PRO A 172 36.23 45.69 -11.81
C PRO A 172 37.53 44.98 -11.42
N GLU A 173 38.54 45.77 -11.06
CA GLU A 173 39.69 45.27 -10.31
C GLU A 173 39.29 45.27 -8.84
N ASN A 174 38.94 44.08 -8.32
CA ASN A 174 39.05 43.63 -6.93
C ASN A 174 38.06 42.47 -6.70
N ASP A 175 38.52 41.24 -6.86
CA ASP A 175 38.61 40.36 -5.68
C ASP A 175 39.30 39.02 -5.97
N LYS A 176 40.47 38.90 -5.34
CA LYS A 176 41.07 37.70 -4.71
C LYS A 176 42.05 36.85 -5.53
N GLN A 177 43.33 37.15 -5.25
CA GLN A 177 44.47 36.24 -5.27
C GLN A 177 44.21 34.91 -4.51
N LYS A 178 44.74 33.81 -5.06
CA LYS A 178 45.49 32.69 -4.44
C LYS A 178 45.45 31.52 -5.44
N GLY A 179 46.50 30.81 -5.86
CA GLY A 179 47.95 30.80 -5.64
C GLY A 179 48.52 29.61 -6.43
N SER A 180 49.82 29.66 -6.80
CA SER A 180 50.81 28.56 -7.01
C SER A 180 50.35 27.17 -7.53
N SER A 181 50.98 26.47 -8.49
CA SER A 181 52.40 26.38 -8.89
C SER A 181 52.60 25.29 -9.98
N SER A 182 53.54 25.53 -10.91
CA SER A 182 54.46 24.60 -11.65
C SER A 182 54.01 23.16 -12.00
N SER A 183 54.15 22.67 -13.24
CA SER A 183 55.45 22.24 -13.81
C SER A 183 55.33 21.76 -15.28
N SER A 184 56.47 21.79 -15.96
CA SER A 184 56.78 21.54 -17.38
C SER A 184 56.51 20.13 -17.94
N SER A 185 56.13 20.00 -19.22
CA SER A 185 56.97 19.34 -20.25
C SER A 185 56.32 19.26 -21.65
N SER A 186 57.22 19.33 -22.63
CA SER A 186 57.20 19.23 -24.09
C SER A 186 56.26 18.24 -24.82
N SER A 187 55.92 18.66 -26.05
CA SER A 187 55.69 17.83 -27.26
C SER A 187 54.29 17.25 -27.49
N CYS A 188 53.42 18.07 -28.09
CA CYS A 188 52.50 17.65 -29.16
C CYS A 188 52.22 18.86 -30.07
N LYS A 189 53.26 19.28 -30.78
CA LYS A 189 53.13 20.11 -31.97
C LYS A 189 52.67 19.16 -33.09
N GLY A 190 51.44 19.34 -33.56
CA GLY A 190 50.95 18.72 -34.81
C GLY A 190 50.46 17.28 -34.70
N GLN A 191 49.26 17.10 -34.13
CA GLN A 191 48.29 16.01 -34.36
C GLN A 191 48.69 14.54 -34.08
N LYS A 192 47.88 13.84 -33.27
CA LYS A 192 47.76 12.38 -33.30
C LYS A 192 46.60 11.98 -34.19
N CYS A 193 46.91 11.50 -35.39
CA CYS A 193 45.99 10.79 -36.28
C CYS A 193 45.68 9.41 -35.71
N TYR A 194 44.44 8.94 -35.92
CA TYR A 194 44.12 7.52 -35.93
C TYR A 194 43.40 7.20 -37.23
N SER A 195 43.98 6.30 -38.03
CA SER A 195 43.30 5.58 -39.11
C SER A 195 43.01 4.17 -38.59
N GLN A 196 41.79 3.66 -38.77
CA GLN A 196 41.60 2.62 -39.79
C GLN A 196 40.13 2.37 -40.16
N PRO A 197 39.91 1.88 -41.41
CA PRO A 197 38.63 1.45 -41.98
C PRO A 197 38.44 -0.07 -41.87
N ASP A 198 37.19 -0.57 -41.97
CA ASP A 198 36.80 -1.66 -42.87
C ASP A 198 35.29 -1.97 -42.81
N THR A 199 34.68 -2.00 -43.98
CA THR A 199 33.24 -2.11 -44.30
C THR A 199 32.70 -3.54 -44.17
N ARG A 200 32.79 -4.15 -43.00
CA ARG A 200 31.96 -5.32 -42.65
C ARG A 200 31.42 -5.19 -41.24
N VAL A 201 30.15 -4.84 -41.15
CA VAL A 201 29.39 -4.72 -39.91
C VAL A 201 29.47 -6.04 -39.13
N PRO A 202 29.94 -6.04 -37.87
CA PRO A 202 30.02 -7.26 -37.08
C PRO A 202 28.61 -7.78 -36.76
N ILE A 203 28.37 -9.07 -37.01
CA ILE A 203 27.07 -9.76 -36.78
C ILE A 203 26.43 -9.45 -35.40
N PRO A 204 27.18 -9.30 -34.30
CA PRO A 204 26.62 -8.87 -33.01
C PRO A 204 25.91 -7.51 -33.03
N VAL A 205 26.36 -6.56 -33.86
CA VAL A 205 25.73 -5.24 -34.01
C VAL A 205 24.45 -5.33 -34.81
N LEU A 206 24.41 -6.19 -35.83
CA LEU A 206 23.18 -6.48 -36.58
C LEU A 206 22.12 -7.14 -35.68
N LEU A 207 22.55 -8.05 -34.81
CA LEU A 207 21.65 -8.71 -33.84
C LEU A 207 21.21 -7.73 -32.74
N GLY A 208 22.10 -6.83 -32.31
CA GLY A 208 21.81 -5.75 -31.37
C GLY A 208 20.83 -4.71 -31.92
N THR A 209 20.90 -4.36 -33.21
CA THR A 209 19.95 -3.43 -33.85
C THR A 209 18.56 -4.02 -34.01
N ILE A 210 18.42 -5.34 -34.19
CA ILE A 210 17.12 -6.01 -34.17
C ILE A 210 16.53 -6.03 -32.76
N VAL A 211 17.30 -6.32 -31.70
CA VAL A 211 16.74 -6.37 -30.34
C VAL A 211 16.46 -4.98 -29.78
N LEU A 212 17.38 -4.03 -29.97
CA LEU A 212 17.26 -2.66 -29.48
C LEU A 212 17.99 -1.68 -30.43
N PRO A 213 17.28 -1.06 -31.41
CA PRO A 213 17.87 -0.23 -32.45
C PRO A 213 18.83 0.87 -31.97
N PRO A 214 18.55 1.64 -30.89
CA PRO A 214 19.47 2.70 -30.45
C PRO A 214 20.75 2.16 -29.80
N MET A 215 20.74 0.94 -29.27
CA MET A 215 21.89 0.32 -28.62
C MET A 215 22.90 -0.16 -29.67
N GLY A 216 22.41 -0.81 -30.74
CA GLY A 216 23.25 -1.19 -31.88
C GLY A 216 23.90 0.01 -32.57
N LEU A 217 23.16 1.12 -32.75
CA LEU A 217 23.68 2.36 -33.34
C LEU A 217 24.74 3.04 -32.46
N PHE A 218 24.59 2.96 -31.13
CA PHE A 218 25.56 3.47 -30.17
C PHE A 218 26.87 2.69 -30.20
N MET A 219 26.80 1.38 -30.43
CA MET A 219 27.98 0.51 -30.48
C MET A 219 28.86 0.75 -31.71
N GLU A 220 28.29 1.24 -32.82
CA GLU A 220 29.00 1.46 -34.08
C GLU A 220 29.41 2.93 -34.29
N LEU A 221 28.56 3.90 -33.94
CA LEU A 221 28.83 5.32 -34.12
C LEU A 221 29.39 6.02 -32.86
N GLY A 222 29.22 5.41 -31.69
CA GLY A 222 29.62 5.98 -30.40
C GLY A 222 29.03 7.37 -30.12
N LEU A 223 29.72 8.15 -29.29
CA LEU A 223 29.32 9.52 -28.89
C LEU A 223 29.34 10.55 -30.03
N LYS A 224 29.94 10.23 -31.18
CA LYS A 224 30.02 11.14 -32.33
C LYS A 224 28.68 11.22 -33.08
N GLY A 225 27.88 10.15 -33.02
CA GLY A 225 26.55 10.06 -33.62
C GLY A 225 25.38 10.35 -32.67
N TRP A 226 25.61 11.04 -31.54
CA TRP A 226 24.62 11.11 -30.45
C TRP A 226 23.25 11.67 -30.87
N MET A 227 23.19 12.55 -31.89
CA MET A 227 21.94 13.13 -32.38
C MET A 227 21.15 12.09 -33.17
N ASN A 228 21.83 11.26 -33.96
CA ASN A 228 21.21 10.18 -34.72
C ASN A 228 20.71 9.07 -33.79
N ILE A 229 21.45 8.80 -32.70
CA ILE A 229 21.04 7.86 -31.65
C ILE A 229 19.82 8.38 -30.91
N LEU A 230 19.79 9.67 -30.58
CA LEU A 230 18.65 10.32 -29.92
C LEU A 230 17.41 10.35 -30.81
N ILE A 231 17.57 10.66 -32.10
CA ILE A 231 16.49 10.62 -33.10
C ILE A 231 15.97 9.19 -33.25
N CYS A 232 16.86 8.20 -33.38
CA CYS A 232 16.47 6.79 -33.45
C CYS A 232 15.72 6.35 -32.20
N ALA A 233 16.18 6.74 -31.00
CA ALA A 233 15.51 6.43 -29.74
C ALA A 233 14.09 7.03 -29.67
N ILE A 234 13.93 8.31 -30.07
CA ILE A 234 12.62 8.97 -30.12
C ILE A 234 11.71 8.30 -31.14
N LEU A 235 12.22 7.95 -32.33
CA LEU A 235 11.43 7.26 -33.35
C LEU A 235 11.01 5.86 -32.88
N THR A 236 11.90 5.07 -32.26
CA THR A 236 11.54 3.75 -31.73
C THR A 236 10.52 3.82 -30.60
N LEU A 237 10.53 4.90 -29.81
CA LEU A 237 9.56 5.15 -28.74
C LEU A 237 8.19 5.55 -29.30
N ALA A 238 8.16 6.27 -30.43
CA ALA A 238 6.92 6.58 -31.14
C ALA A 238 6.36 5.35 -31.89
N TYR A 239 7.20 4.67 -32.67
CA TYR A 239 6.90 3.41 -33.37
C TYR A 239 8.20 2.62 -33.64
N TYR A 240 8.26 1.36 -33.22
CA TYR A 240 9.48 0.53 -33.33
C TYR A 240 9.96 0.32 -34.78
N PHE A 241 9.04 0.08 -35.72
CA PHE A 241 9.37 -0.24 -37.12
C PHE A 241 10.08 0.88 -37.90
N PRO A 242 9.62 2.15 -37.91
CA PRO A 242 10.35 3.24 -38.57
C PRO A 242 11.70 3.55 -37.92
N GLY A 243 11.82 3.37 -36.59
CA GLY A 243 13.11 3.50 -35.90
C GLY A 243 14.13 2.44 -36.33
N LEU A 244 13.68 1.20 -36.56
CA LEU A 244 14.53 0.13 -37.06
C LEU A 244 15.01 0.40 -38.50
N ILE A 245 14.14 0.86 -39.40
CA ILE A 245 14.53 1.22 -40.78
C ILE A 245 15.54 2.37 -40.77
N TYR A 246 15.31 3.39 -39.94
CA TYR A 246 16.23 4.52 -39.79
C TYR A 246 17.60 4.08 -39.27
N ALA A 247 17.64 3.18 -38.28
CA ALA A 247 18.88 2.60 -37.78
C ALA A 247 19.64 1.82 -38.86
N LEU A 248 18.93 1.02 -39.66
CA LEU A 248 19.54 0.26 -40.76
C LEU A 248 20.12 1.18 -41.84
N ILE A 249 19.41 2.23 -42.25
CA ILE A 249 19.89 3.16 -43.28
C ILE A 249 21.18 3.85 -42.84
N ILE A 250 21.26 4.32 -41.60
CA ILE A 250 22.46 5.00 -41.07
C ILE A 250 23.63 4.05 -40.88
N LEU A 251 23.37 2.78 -40.62
CA LEU A 251 24.40 1.78 -40.37
C LEU A 251 24.97 1.23 -41.69
N TYR A 252 24.16 1.17 -42.76
CA TYR A 252 24.57 0.71 -44.09
C TYR A 252 25.04 1.82 -45.04
N CYS A 253 24.98 3.10 -44.62
CA CYS A 253 25.32 4.27 -45.45
C CYS A 253 26.44 5.08 -44.81
#